data_AF-A0A2G8KGV2-F1
#
_entry.id   AF-A0A2G8KGV2-F1
#
_cell.length_a   1.000
_cell.length_b   1.000
_cell.length_c   1.000
_cell.angle_alpha   90.00
_cell.angle_beta   90.00
_cell.angle_gamma   90.00
#
_symmetry.space_group_name_H-M   'P 1'
#
loop_
_entity.id
_entity.type
_entity.pdbx_description
1 polymer ?
#
loop_
_entity_poly.entity_id
_entity_poly.type
_entity_poly.pdbx_seq_one_letter_code
_entity_poly.pdbx_strand_id
1 'polypeptide(L)'
;MTLTADRKTIFITNPDTKEAHSLYKYGKSVEFDDDTQQDVFTPSNINISTIKDVYNAAQLQSKLNNISCQVEYGLMFAFLSSFDVDGPLTNVLSYRCCNFRLNRDTGLCSNSSCASSLADTTEQTLTFDMRVSLSDHTGTVAGTYLTNNLVQELLGCTVDEFMQLPEARKTDLKWSYLLEKCKVYFKVVPSGFNGANNTLRLLACERADPKEVYNNFKLV
;
A
#
# COMPACT_ATOMS: atom_id res chain seq x y z
N MET A 1 10.13 -15.32 -20.87
CA MET A 1 11.51 -15.17 -21.36
C MET A 1 12.41 -15.29 -20.14
N THR A 2 13.37 -16.22 -20.13
CA THR A 2 14.20 -16.52 -18.96
C THR A 2 15.63 -16.07 -19.23
N LEU A 3 16.17 -15.21 -18.37
CA LEU A 3 17.58 -14.81 -18.40
C LEU A 3 18.37 -15.68 -17.42
N THR A 4 19.54 -16.13 -17.85
CA THR A 4 20.50 -16.86 -17.01
C THR A 4 21.87 -16.22 -17.16
N ALA A 5 22.62 -16.16 -16.07
CA ALA A 5 23.95 -15.55 -16.03
C ALA A 5 24.98 -16.60 -15.63
N ASP A 6 26.20 -16.47 -16.16
CA ASP A 6 27.34 -17.33 -15.86
C ASP A 6 28.53 -16.53 -15.31
N ARG A 7 29.64 -17.22 -15.04
CA ARG A 7 30.88 -16.62 -14.51
C ARG A 7 31.57 -15.61 -15.44
N LYS A 8 31.09 -15.41 -16.67
CA LYS A 8 31.60 -14.43 -17.64
C LYS A 8 30.64 -13.28 -17.87
N THR A 9 29.46 -13.31 -17.26
CA THR A 9 28.42 -12.29 -17.42
C THR A 9 28.79 -11.04 -16.62
N ILE A 10 28.68 -9.87 -17.24
CA ILE A 10 29.00 -8.58 -16.62
C ILE A 10 27.74 -7.72 -16.59
N PHE A 11 27.37 -7.25 -15.40
CA PHE A 11 26.30 -6.29 -15.20
C PHE A 11 26.92 -4.90 -15.04
N ILE A 12 26.53 -3.97 -15.89
CA ILE A 12 26.98 -2.57 -15.80
C ILE A 12 25.76 -1.74 -15.42
N THR A 13 25.81 -1.14 -14.23
CA THR A 13 24.74 -0.27 -13.73
C THR A 13 24.86 1.11 -14.37
N ASN A 14 23.77 1.62 -14.94
CA ASN A 14 23.69 2.95 -15.58
C ASN A 14 24.83 3.23 -16.57
N PRO A 15 25.02 2.39 -17.61
CA PRO A 15 26.10 2.62 -18.56
C PRO A 15 25.85 3.92 -19.32
N ASP A 16 26.91 4.66 -19.63
CA ASP A 16 26.83 5.91 -20.40
C ASP A 16 26.70 5.62 -21.90
N THR A 17 25.54 5.08 -22.28
CA THR A 17 25.19 4.77 -23.67
C THR A 17 23.87 5.40 -24.06
N LYS A 18 23.65 5.55 -25.37
CA LYS A 18 22.40 6.15 -25.90
C LYS A 18 21.17 5.32 -25.52
N GLU A 19 21.30 4.00 -25.51
CA GLU A 19 20.22 3.07 -25.19
C GLU A 19 19.81 3.19 -23.72
N ALA A 20 20.79 3.26 -22.81
CA ALA A 20 20.54 3.49 -21.39
C ALA A 20 19.92 4.87 -21.15
N HIS A 21 20.36 5.89 -21.88
CA HIS A 21 19.79 7.23 -21.78
C HIS A 21 18.35 7.32 -22.31
N SER A 22 18.04 6.59 -23.39
CA SER A 22 16.68 6.43 -23.91
C SER A 22 15.78 5.66 -22.94
N LEU A 23 16.26 4.57 -22.35
CA LEU A 23 15.55 3.82 -21.30
C LEU A 23 15.30 4.68 -20.06
N TYR A 24 16.28 5.49 -19.65
CA TYR A 24 16.16 6.41 -18.53
C TYR A 24 15.09 7.49 -18.78
N LYS A 25 15.10 8.11 -19.97
CA LYS A 25 14.07 9.09 -20.37
C LYS A 25 12.69 8.45 -20.43
N TYR A 26 12.60 7.25 -21.00
CA TYR A 26 11.36 6.48 -21.03
C TYR A 26 10.86 6.18 -19.61
N GLY A 27 11.73 5.64 -18.74
CA GLY A 27 11.38 5.31 -17.36
C GLY A 27 11.02 6.53 -16.50
N LYS A 28 11.47 7.73 -16.86
CA LYS A 28 11.00 9.00 -16.27
C LYS A 28 9.64 9.46 -16.80
N SER A 29 9.35 9.19 -18.07
CA SER A 29 8.07 9.56 -18.70
C SER A 29 6.94 8.58 -18.35
N VAL A 30 7.29 7.36 -17.98
CA VAL A 30 6.37 6.39 -17.42
C VAL A 30 6.29 6.66 -15.93
N GLU A 31 5.13 7.13 -15.46
CA GLU A 31 4.80 7.00 -14.04
C GLU A 31 4.67 5.49 -13.76
N PHE A 32 5.76 4.88 -13.28
CA PHE A 32 5.64 3.59 -12.60
C PHE A 32 4.94 3.89 -11.28
N ASP A 33 3.61 3.84 -11.31
CA ASP A 33 2.85 3.88 -10.09
C ASP A 33 3.22 2.60 -9.32
N ASP A 34 3.98 2.75 -8.23
CA ASP A 34 4.54 1.67 -7.40
C ASP A 34 3.44 0.75 -6.82
N ASP A 35 2.16 1.11 -7.05
CA ASP A 35 0.97 0.34 -6.71
C ASP A 35 0.58 -0.76 -7.73
N THR A 36 1.24 -0.82 -8.89
CA THR A 36 0.68 -1.43 -10.12
C THR A 36 0.88 -2.92 -10.36
N GLN A 37 1.31 -3.74 -9.39
CA GLN A 37 1.48 -5.19 -9.68
C GLN A 37 0.85 -6.21 -8.71
N GLN A 38 0.03 -5.85 -7.72
CA GLN A 38 -0.33 -6.85 -6.69
C GLN A 38 -1.77 -6.95 -6.17
N ASP A 39 -2.77 -6.46 -6.90
CA ASP A 39 -4.14 -6.95 -6.63
C ASP A 39 -4.46 -8.25 -7.41
N VAL A 40 -3.75 -8.56 -8.50
CA VAL A 40 -3.90 -9.83 -9.24
C VAL A 40 -3.20 -11.02 -8.56
N PHE A 41 -2.21 -10.75 -7.69
CA PHE A 41 -1.47 -11.76 -6.92
C PHE A 41 -1.76 -11.69 -5.40
N THR A 42 -2.94 -11.23 -5.01
CA THR A 42 -3.43 -11.60 -3.68
C THR A 42 -4.07 -12.98 -3.81
N PRO A 43 -3.47 -14.05 -3.25
CA PRO A 43 -4.32 -15.15 -2.85
C PRO A 43 -5.30 -14.54 -1.84
N SER A 44 -6.56 -14.47 -2.23
CA SER A 44 -7.71 -14.02 -1.45
C SER A 44 -7.99 -14.91 -0.22
N ASN A 45 -6.97 -15.59 0.31
CA ASN A 45 -7.13 -16.67 1.29
C ASN A 45 -5.91 -16.83 2.20
N ILE A 46 -5.18 -15.75 2.48
CA ILE A 46 -4.23 -15.78 3.61
C ILE A 46 -5.06 -15.69 4.88
N ASN A 47 -5.07 -16.79 5.63
CA ASN A 47 -5.72 -16.80 6.92
C ASN A 47 -4.92 -15.91 7.89
N ILE A 48 -5.47 -14.75 8.24
CA ILE A 48 -4.84 -13.77 9.13
C ILE A 48 -4.39 -14.42 10.46
N SER A 49 -5.09 -15.48 10.92
CA SER A 49 -4.75 -16.20 12.14
C SER A 49 -3.40 -16.93 12.09
N THR A 50 -2.80 -17.13 10.92
CA THR A 50 -1.48 -17.77 10.80
C THR A 50 -0.33 -16.77 10.98
N ILE A 51 -0.59 -15.47 10.86
CA ILE A 51 0.42 -14.42 11.01
C ILE A 51 0.68 -14.22 12.51
N LYS A 52 1.90 -14.55 12.97
CA LYS A 52 2.28 -14.48 14.39
C LYS A 52 3.51 -13.63 14.65
N ASP A 53 4.28 -13.31 13.61
CA ASP A 53 5.52 -12.54 13.75
C ASP A 53 5.21 -11.09 14.11
N VAL A 54 5.66 -10.68 15.29
CA VAL A 54 5.40 -9.36 15.87
C VAL A 54 6.57 -8.43 15.59
N TYR A 55 6.28 -7.24 15.08
CA TYR A 55 7.26 -6.21 14.76
C TYR A 55 6.95 -4.90 15.49
N ASN A 56 8.01 -4.18 15.87
CA ASN A 56 7.92 -2.76 16.23
C ASN A 56 8.19 -1.86 15.00
N ALA A 57 7.94 -0.56 15.13
CA ALA A 57 8.07 0.40 14.02
C ALA A 57 9.48 0.43 13.44
N ALA A 58 10.51 0.41 14.28
CA ALA A 58 11.91 0.46 13.85
C ALA A 58 12.31 -0.81 13.06
N GLN A 59 11.89 -1.99 13.51
CA GLN A 59 12.11 -3.27 12.82
C GLN A 59 11.38 -3.30 11.48
N LEU A 60 10.13 -2.84 11.44
CA LEU A 60 9.34 -2.77 10.22
C LEU A 60 9.94 -1.79 9.21
N GLN A 61 10.41 -0.63 9.68
CA GLN A 61 11.11 0.34 8.83
C GLN A 61 12.43 -0.24 8.28
N SER A 62 13.19 -0.96 9.10
CA SER A 62 14.40 -1.67 8.64
C SER A 62 14.07 -2.72 7.56
N LYS A 63 12.97 -3.46 7.73
CA LYS A 63 12.50 -4.41 6.72
C LYS A 63 12.08 -3.73 5.43
N LEU A 64 11.34 -2.62 5.50
CA LEU A 64 10.96 -1.83 4.32
C LEU A 64 12.18 -1.32 3.54
N ASN A 65 13.34 -1.15 4.17
CA ASN A 65 14.56 -0.73 3.48
C ASN A 65 15.37 -1.92 2.90
N ASN A 66 15.21 -3.12 3.45
CA ASN A 66 16.11 -4.26 3.18
C ASN A 66 15.39 -5.54 2.72
N ILE A 67 14.10 -5.48 2.37
CA ILE A 67 13.36 -6.69 2.06
C ILE A 67 13.94 -7.40 0.83
N SER A 68 13.93 -8.73 0.90
CA SER A 68 14.28 -9.59 -0.22
C SER A 68 13.21 -9.53 -1.32
N CYS A 69 13.41 -10.27 -2.42
CA CYS A 69 12.44 -10.37 -3.51
C CYS A 69 11.11 -11.08 -3.15
N GLN A 70 10.83 -11.37 -1.87
CA GLN A 70 9.63 -12.08 -1.43
C GLN A 70 8.72 -11.19 -0.57
N VAL A 71 7.41 -11.44 -0.67
CA VAL A 71 6.40 -10.80 0.18
C VAL A 71 6.52 -11.35 1.60
N GLU A 72 6.58 -10.45 2.58
CA GLU A 72 6.61 -10.81 3.99
C GLU A 72 5.32 -10.40 4.69
N TYR A 73 4.94 -11.15 5.73
CA TYR A 73 3.75 -10.91 6.53
C TYR A 73 4.15 -10.68 7.98
N GLY A 74 3.36 -9.86 8.68
CA GLY A 74 3.61 -9.60 10.09
C GLY A 74 2.44 -8.91 10.75
N LEU A 75 2.54 -8.78 12.07
CA LEU A 75 1.63 -7.98 12.87
C LEU A 75 2.41 -6.97 13.72
N MET A 76 1.78 -5.84 14.03
CA MET A 76 2.34 -4.76 14.83
C MET A 76 1.27 -4.19 15.76
N PHE A 77 1.69 -3.75 16.96
CA PHE A 77 0.84 -3.00 17.87
C PHE A 77 1.19 -1.51 17.81
N ALA A 78 0.45 -0.76 17.00
CA ALA A 78 0.75 0.64 16.65
C ALA A 78 -0.44 1.55 16.96
N PHE A 79 -0.16 2.84 17.03
CA PHE A 79 -1.16 3.89 16.93
C PHE A 79 -1.30 4.32 15.46
N LEU A 80 -2.52 4.57 14.99
CA LEU A 80 -2.72 5.30 13.74
C LEU A 80 -2.39 6.78 14.02
N SER A 81 -1.18 7.21 13.67
CA SER A 81 -0.68 8.56 13.94
C SER A 81 -1.01 9.57 12.84
N SER A 82 -1.37 9.08 11.65
CA SER A 82 -1.91 9.88 10.56
C SER A 82 -3.06 9.12 9.92
N PHE A 83 -4.25 9.73 9.93
CA PHE A 83 -5.49 9.19 9.36
C PHE A 83 -6.34 10.38 8.91
N ASP A 84 -6.32 10.69 7.63
CA ASP A 84 -6.87 11.95 7.09
C ASP A 84 -8.13 11.73 6.25
N VAL A 85 -9.17 11.18 6.87
CA VAL A 85 -10.45 10.88 6.20
C VAL A 85 -11.36 12.11 6.03
N ASP A 86 -11.11 13.18 6.77
CA ASP A 86 -11.79 14.48 6.65
C ASP A 86 -11.00 15.48 5.78
N GLY A 87 -9.97 15.01 5.07
CA GLY A 87 -9.24 15.78 4.08
C GLY A 87 -9.97 15.88 2.74
N PRO A 88 -9.34 16.51 1.73
CA PRO A 88 -9.85 16.52 0.36
C PRO A 88 -10.15 15.10 -0.13
N LEU A 89 -11.29 14.89 -0.79
CA LEU A 89 -11.67 13.56 -1.32
C LEU A 89 -10.61 12.96 -2.24
N THR A 90 -9.82 13.81 -2.92
CA THR A 90 -8.69 13.38 -3.73
C THR A 90 -7.57 12.73 -2.92
N ASN A 91 -7.48 12.89 -1.60
CA ASN A 91 -6.49 12.18 -0.77
C ASN A 91 -7.00 10.83 -0.26
N VAL A 92 -8.30 10.59 -0.39
CA VAL A 92 -9.00 9.43 0.20
C VAL A 92 -9.53 8.49 -0.88
N LEU A 93 -9.93 9.03 -2.03
CA LEU A 93 -10.56 8.30 -3.13
C LEU A 93 -9.74 8.42 -4.40
N SER A 94 -9.72 7.32 -5.16
CA SER A 94 -9.15 7.30 -6.50
C SER A 94 -9.95 6.38 -7.41
N TYR A 95 -10.09 6.81 -8.67
CA TYR A 95 -10.64 5.96 -9.72
C TYR A 95 -9.63 4.90 -10.12
N ARG A 96 -10.11 3.67 -10.29
CA ARG A 96 -9.33 2.54 -10.76
C ARG A 96 -9.95 1.95 -12.02
N CYS A 97 -9.10 1.48 -12.92
CA CYS A 97 -9.45 0.78 -14.16
C CYS A 97 -8.69 -0.54 -14.19
N CYS A 98 -9.38 -1.68 -14.23
CA CYS A 98 -8.74 -3.01 -14.17
C CYS A 98 -7.77 -3.18 -12.97
N ASN A 99 -8.10 -2.62 -11.80
CA ASN A 99 -7.24 -2.52 -10.59
C ASN A 99 -6.01 -1.61 -10.69
N PHE A 100 -5.89 -0.81 -11.76
CA PHE A 100 -4.86 0.22 -11.89
C PHE A 100 -5.43 1.56 -11.51
N ARG A 101 -4.69 2.31 -10.69
CA ARG A 101 -5.02 3.70 -10.37
C ARG A 101 -5.00 4.52 -11.66
N LEU A 102 -6.07 5.30 -11.87
CA LEU A 102 -6.14 6.21 -13.00
C LEU A 102 -5.29 7.45 -12.72
N ASN A 103 -4.52 7.85 -13.72
CA ASN A 103 -3.79 9.12 -13.66
C ASN A 103 -4.82 10.27 -13.60
N ARG A 104 -4.63 11.18 -12.64
CA ARG A 104 -5.62 12.23 -12.31
C ARG A 104 -5.74 13.29 -13.40
N ASP A 105 -4.65 13.56 -14.11
CA ASP A 105 -4.58 14.66 -15.07
C ASP A 105 -5.12 14.22 -16.44
N THR A 106 -4.85 12.97 -16.81
CA THR A 106 -5.26 12.42 -18.11
C THR A 106 -6.60 11.69 -18.05
N GLY A 107 -6.97 11.12 -16.90
CA GLY A 107 -8.15 10.27 -16.76
C GLY A 107 -8.08 8.98 -17.59
N LEU A 108 -6.90 8.66 -18.14
CA LEU A 108 -6.70 7.51 -19.02
C LEU A 108 -6.13 6.33 -18.24
N CYS A 109 -6.59 5.14 -18.63
CA CYS A 109 -6.10 3.88 -18.09
C CYS A 109 -4.74 3.54 -18.70
N SER A 110 -3.68 3.56 -17.88
CA SER A 110 -2.32 3.21 -18.32
C SER A 110 -2.11 1.70 -18.52
N ASN A 111 -3.10 0.87 -18.15
CA ASN A 111 -3.01 -0.58 -18.30
C ASN A 111 -3.31 -1.02 -19.74
N SER A 112 -2.27 -1.35 -20.49
CA SER A 112 -2.35 -1.89 -21.86
C SER A 112 -3.02 -3.26 -21.96
N SER A 113 -3.15 -3.99 -20.84
CA SER A 113 -3.83 -5.29 -20.78
C SER A 113 -5.29 -5.17 -20.35
N CYS A 114 -5.78 -3.97 -20.07
CA CYS A 114 -7.18 -3.75 -19.74
C CYS A 114 -8.01 -3.77 -21.03
N ALA A 115 -9.02 -4.64 -21.11
CA ALA A 115 -9.92 -4.71 -22.26
C ALA A 115 -10.63 -3.37 -22.53
N SER A 116 -10.81 -2.55 -21.50
CA SER A 116 -11.35 -1.20 -21.53
C SER A 116 -10.46 -0.16 -22.21
N SER A 117 -9.23 -0.52 -22.61
CA SER A 117 -8.38 0.33 -23.47
C SER A 117 -8.74 0.22 -24.96
N LEU A 118 -9.53 -0.80 -25.35
CA LEU A 118 -9.88 -1.12 -26.74
C LEU A 118 -11.33 -0.78 -27.11
N ALA A 119 -12.19 -0.55 -26.12
CA ALA A 119 -13.56 -0.10 -26.30
C ALA A 119 -13.75 1.12 -25.38
N ASP A 120 -14.24 2.24 -25.91
CA ASP A 120 -14.45 3.53 -25.22
C ASP A 120 -15.34 3.48 -23.95
N THR A 121 -15.72 2.28 -23.50
CA THR A 121 -16.29 2.00 -22.18
C THR A 121 -15.18 1.70 -21.18
N THR A 122 -14.65 2.74 -20.55
CA THR A 122 -13.85 2.57 -19.33
C THR A 122 -14.78 2.23 -18.18
N GLU A 123 -14.82 0.97 -17.75
CA GLU A 123 -15.40 0.59 -16.47
C GLU A 123 -14.47 1.11 -15.36
N GLN A 124 -14.70 2.36 -14.97
CA GLN A 124 -13.99 3.01 -13.88
C GLN A 124 -14.71 2.71 -12.58
N THR A 125 -13.97 2.25 -11.58
CA THR A 125 -14.51 2.04 -10.23
C THR A 125 -13.87 3.03 -9.28
N LEU A 126 -14.68 3.79 -8.56
CA LEU A 126 -14.19 4.64 -7.48
C LEU A 126 -13.89 3.77 -6.26
N THR A 127 -12.70 3.92 -5.71
CA THR A 127 -12.23 3.11 -4.58
C THR A 127 -11.52 3.97 -3.55
N PHE A 128 -11.47 3.51 -2.30
CA PHE A 128 -10.58 4.10 -1.31
C PHE A 128 -9.12 3.87 -1.67
N ASP A 129 -8.36 4.95 -1.62
CA ASP A 129 -6.94 5.01 -1.92
C ASP A 129 -6.29 6.02 -0.97
N MET A 130 -6.10 5.60 0.27
CA MET A 130 -5.57 6.44 1.34
C MET A 130 -4.35 5.82 2.00
N ARG A 131 -3.48 6.70 2.52
CA ARG A 131 -2.26 6.32 3.23
C ARG A 131 -2.35 6.75 4.69
N VAL A 132 -1.81 5.92 5.57
CA VAL A 132 -1.73 6.17 7.01
C VAL A 132 -0.31 6.06 7.52
N SER A 133 -0.09 6.59 8.73
CA SER A 133 1.15 6.37 9.48
C SER A 133 0.87 5.54 10.71
N LEU A 134 1.75 4.58 10.96
CA LEU A 134 1.72 3.71 12.13
C LEU A 134 2.87 4.10 13.04
N SER A 135 2.58 4.42 14.30
CA SER A 135 3.59 4.82 15.27
C SER A 135 3.58 3.94 16.50
N ASP A 136 4.75 3.67 17.06
CA ASP A 136 4.91 3.14 18.41
C ASP A 136 6.05 3.89 19.12
N HIS A 137 6.50 3.37 20.27
CA HIS A 137 7.58 3.97 21.05
C HIS A 137 8.96 3.88 20.39
N THR A 138 9.12 3.08 19.33
CA THR A 138 10.37 2.88 18.58
C THR A 138 10.45 3.74 17.32
N GLY A 139 9.34 4.29 16.85
CA GLY A 139 9.32 5.18 15.68
C GLY A 139 7.98 5.23 14.95
N THR A 140 8.04 5.70 13.70
CA THR A 140 6.87 5.85 12.83
C THR A 140 7.16 5.29 11.45
N VAL A 141 6.25 4.43 10.96
CA VAL A 141 6.21 3.94 9.58
C VAL A 141 5.12 4.69 8.83
N ALA A 142 5.52 5.61 7.94
CA ALA A 142 4.62 6.45 7.17
C ALA A 142 4.30 5.85 5.79
N GLY A 143 3.22 6.33 5.17
CA GLY A 143 2.87 5.97 3.78
C GLY A 143 2.30 4.57 3.63
N THR A 144 1.73 4.01 4.70
CA THR A 144 1.16 2.67 4.70
C THR A 144 -0.19 2.65 3.97
N TYR A 145 -0.37 1.72 3.04
CA TYR A 145 -1.61 1.62 2.26
C TYR A 145 -2.70 0.86 3.01
N LEU A 146 -3.90 1.43 3.00
CA LEU A 146 -5.13 0.74 3.36
C LEU A 146 -5.82 0.24 2.10
N THR A 147 -6.24 -1.03 2.10
CA THR A 147 -7.01 -1.58 0.96
C THR A 147 -8.46 -1.09 1.01
N ASN A 148 -9.11 -1.03 -0.16
CA ASN A 148 -10.49 -0.54 -0.28
C ASN A 148 -11.46 -1.25 0.68
N ASN A 149 -11.33 -2.57 0.82
CA ASN A 149 -12.18 -3.35 1.72
C ASN A 149 -11.90 -3.03 3.19
N LEU A 150 -10.63 -2.88 3.57
CA LEU A 150 -10.25 -2.54 4.93
C LEU A 150 -10.74 -1.14 5.32
N VAL A 151 -10.70 -0.17 4.41
CA VAL A 151 -11.24 1.17 4.70
C VAL A 151 -12.75 1.12 4.89
N GLN A 152 -13.49 0.40 4.05
CA GLN A 152 -14.93 0.24 4.22
C GLN A 152 -15.29 -0.44 5.54
N GLU A 153 -14.53 -1.46 5.94
CA GLU A 153 -14.71 -2.14 7.23
C GLU A 153 -14.42 -1.19 8.40
N LEU A 154 -13.32 -0.44 8.34
CA LEU A 154 -12.91 0.51 9.38
C LEU A 154 -13.93 1.66 9.53
N LEU A 155 -14.39 2.22 8.41
CA LEU A 155 -15.35 3.33 8.42
C LEU A 155 -16.80 2.87 8.63
N GLY A 156 -17.09 1.58 8.38
CA GLY A 156 -18.44 1.02 8.44
C GLY A 156 -19.36 1.56 7.35
N CYS A 157 -18.81 2.02 6.22
CA CYS A 157 -19.57 2.56 5.09
C CYS A 157 -18.88 2.27 3.75
N THR A 158 -19.68 2.23 2.69
CA THR A 158 -19.22 2.10 1.30
C THR A 158 -18.63 3.42 0.78
N VAL A 159 -18.00 3.38 -0.39
CA VAL A 159 -17.47 4.58 -1.08
C VAL A 159 -18.58 5.61 -1.36
N ASP A 160 -19.74 5.15 -1.85
CA ASP A 160 -20.87 6.02 -2.18
C ASP A 160 -21.48 6.67 -0.93
N GLU A 161 -21.62 5.91 0.16
CA GLU A 161 -22.07 6.43 1.45
C GLU A 161 -21.07 7.43 2.02
N PHE A 162 -19.76 7.15 1.93
CA PHE A 162 -18.72 8.04 2.41
C PHE A 162 -18.72 9.40 1.70
N MET A 163 -18.99 9.42 0.39
CA MET A 163 -19.12 10.67 -0.37
C MET A 163 -20.28 11.54 0.12
N GLN A 164 -21.34 10.92 0.65
CA GLN A 164 -22.52 11.60 1.16
C GLN A 164 -22.40 11.99 2.64
N LEU A 165 -21.36 11.53 3.34
CA LEU A 165 -21.16 11.87 4.75
C LEU A 165 -20.85 13.36 4.91
N PRO A 166 -21.50 14.04 5.88
CA PRO A 166 -21.11 15.39 6.28
C PRO A 166 -19.68 15.43 6.79
N GLU A 167 -18.96 16.53 6.53
CA GLU A 167 -17.58 16.73 6.98
C GLU A 167 -17.40 16.52 8.49
N ALA A 168 -18.33 17.04 9.31
CA ALA A 168 -18.30 16.82 10.76
C ALA A 168 -18.29 15.33 11.12
N ARG A 169 -18.99 14.50 10.33
CA ARG A 169 -19.06 13.07 10.59
C ARG A 169 -17.81 12.32 10.14
N LYS A 170 -17.15 12.78 9.07
CA LYS A 170 -15.82 12.32 8.69
C LYS A 170 -14.79 12.66 9.76
N THR A 171 -14.86 13.86 10.34
CA THR A 171 -13.99 14.24 11.46
C THR A 171 -14.24 13.37 12.68
N ASP A 172 -15.50 13.04 13.02
CA ASP A 172 -15.78 12.10 14.11
C ASP A 172 -15.18 10.71 13.86
N LEU A 173 -15.26 10.21 12.62
CA LEU A 173 -14.63 8.94 12.21
C LEU A 173 -13.10 9.02 12.28
N LYS A 174 -12.50 10.16 11.97
CA LYS A 174 -11.06 10.36 12.16
C LYS A 174 -10.67 10.17 13.61
N TRP A 175 -11.34 10.86 14.52
CA TRP A 175 -11.02 10.83 15.94
C TRP A 175 -11.35 9.50 16.63
N SER A 176 -12.20 8.66 16.05
CA SER A 176 -12.49 7.33 16.62
C SER A 176 -11.36 6.30 16.43
N TYR A 177 -10.39 6.60 15.58
CA TYR A 177 -9.24 5.75 15.24
C TYR A 177 -7.88 6.43 15.41
N LEU A 178 -7.81 7.75 15.25
CA LEU A 178 -6.55 8.48 15.38
C LEU A 178 -6.01 8.37 16.81
N LEU A 179 -4.73 8.01 16.94
CA LEU A 179 -4.05 7.76 18.21
C LEU A 179 -4.64 6.64 19.08
N GLU A 180 -5.55 5.85 18.56
CA GLU A 180 -6.01 4.63 19.21
C GLU A 180 -4.98 3.50 19.02
N LYS A 181 -4.79 2.68 20.06
CA LYS A 181 -3.88 1.53 20.00
C LYS A 181 -4.54 0.41 19.20
N CYS A 182 -3.95 0.08 18.05
CA CYS A 182 -4.46 -0.92 17.13
C CYS A 182 -3.49 -2.11 17.01
N LYS A 183 -4.07 -3.28 16.79
CA LYS A 183 -3.38 -4.47 16.32
C LYS A 183 -3.55 -4.52 14.81
N VAL A 184 -2.44 -4.44 14.12
CA VAL A 184 -2.40 -4.22 12.68
C VAL A 184 -1.69 -5.39 12.03
N TYR A 185 -2.35 -6.04 11.07
CA TYR A 185 -1.76 -7.07 10.25
C TYR A 185 -1.37 -6.46 8.91
N PHE A 186 -0.16 -6.77 8.46
CA PHE A 186 0.38 -6.16 7.25
C PHE A 186 1.08 -7.18 6.38
N LYS A 187 1.25 -6.80 5.12
CA LYS A 187 2.21 -7.41 4.21
C LYS A 187 3.17 -6.35 3.69
N VAL A 188 4.44 -6.71 3.60
CA VAL A 188 5.46 -5.92 2.93
C VAL A 188 5.64 -6.50 1.55
N VAL A 189 5.44 -5.66 0.54
CA VAL A 189 5.57 -6.03 -0.86
C VAL A 189 6.87 -5.44 -1.38
N PRO A 190 7.82 -6.28 -1.86
CA PRO A 190 9.03 -5.78 -2.49
C PRO A 190 8.67 -4.96 -3.72
N SER A 191 9.33 -3.82 -3.91
CA SER A 191 9.27 -3.14 -5.20
C SER A 191 9.88 -4.05 -6.27
N GLY A 192 9.28 -4.09 -7.45
CA GLY A 192 9.88 -4.74 -8.62
C GLY A 192 11.20 -4.07 -9.00
N PHE A 193 11.92 -4.61 -9.98
CA PHE A 193 13.23 -4.12 -10.45
C PHE A 193 13.36 -2.60 -10.72
N ASN A 194 12.24 -1.87 -10.85
CA ASN A 194 12.19 -0.42 -11.11
C ASN A 194 11.48 0.41 -10.03
N GLY A 195 10.92 -0.18 -8.98
CA GLY A 195 10.22 0.57 -7.93
C GLY A 195 11.19 1.07 -6.87
N ALA A 196 11.01 2.32 -6.44
CA ALA A 196 12.00 3.01 -5.62
C ALA A 196 12.01 2.53 -4.16
N ASN A 197 10.86 2.08 -3.64
CA ASN A 197 10.72 1.66 -2.24
C ASN A 197 9.74 0.49 -2.10
N ASN A 198 10.00 -0.38 -1.14
CA ASN A 198 9.07 -1.44 -0.78
C ASN A 198 7.77 -0.84 -0.22
N THR A 199 6.63 -1.45 -0.53
CA THR A 199 5.33 -0.93 -0.11
C THR A 199 4.77 -1.74 1.06
N LEU A 200 4.26 -1.03 2.08
CA LEU A 200 3.55 -1.63 3.20
C LEU A 200 2.05 -1.55 2.95
N ARG A 201 1.36 -2.70 3.01
CA ARG A 201 -0.10 -2.78 2.85
C ARG A 201 -0.74 -3.42 4.07
N LEU A 202 -1.81 -2.81 4.57
CA LEU A 202 -2.59 -3.38 5.67
C LEU A 202 -3.58 -4.42 5.18
N LEU A 203 -3.63 -5.52 5.91
CA LEU A 203 -4.55 -6.64 5.70
C LEU A 203 -5.75 -6.52 6.64
N ALA A 204 -5.51 -6.15 7.89
CA ALA A 204 -6.54 -5.94 8.90
C ALA A 204 -6.05 -4.96 9.97
N CYS A 205 -6.99 -4.25 10.59
CA CYS A 205 -6.74 -3.30 11.66
C CYS A 205 -7.86 -3.41 12.69
N GLU A 206 -7.53 -3.88 13.88
CA GLU A 206 -8.47 -4.04 14.99
C GLU A 206 -8.00 -3.25 16.22
N ARG A 207 -8.92 -2.87 17.11
CA ARG A 207 -8.53 -2.27 18.39
C ARG A 207 -7.77 -3.31 19.21
N ALA A 208 -6.61 -2.92 19.74
CA ALA A 208 -5.76 -3.87 20.45
C ALA A 208 -6.34 -4.22 21.83
N ASP A 209 -6.39 -5.52 22.17
CA ASP A 209 -6.69 -5.95 23.55
C ASP A 209 -5.53 -5.52 24.47
N PRO A 210 -5.80 -4.76 25.56
CA PRO A 210 -4.79 -4.39 26.55
C PRO A 210 -3.93 -5.56 27.05
N LYS A 211 -4.51 -6.77 27.18
CA LYS A 211 -3.78 -7.97 27.63
C LYS A 211 -2.75 -8.42 26.61
N GLU A 212 -3.11 -8.44 25.33
CA GLU A 212 -2.19 -8.79 24.25
C GLU A 212 -1.06 -7.78 24.14
N VAL A 213 -1.39 -6.48 24.24
CA VAL A 213 -0.40 -5.41 24.22
C VAL A 213 0.60 -5.58 25.36
N TYR A 214 0.13 -5.81 26.59
CA TYR A 214 0.98 -5.99 27.76
C TYR A 214 1.92 -7.21 27.63
N ASN A 215 1.41 -8.32 27.10
CA ASN A 215 2.23 -9.53 26.91
C ASN A 215 3.34 -9.30 25.88
N ASN A 216 3.06 -8.55 24.80
CA ASN A 216 4.04 -8.26 23.76
C ASN A 216 5.06 -7.20 24.19
N PHE A 217 4.69 -6.24 25.05
CA PHE A 217 5.64 -5.28 25.64
C PHE A 217 6.78 -5.94 26.45
N LYS A 218 6.62 -7.20 26.89
CA LYS A 218 7.66 -7.95 27.60
C LYS A 218 8.59 -8.73 26.69
N LEU A 219 8.26 -8.85 25.41
CA LEU A 219 8.95 -9.71 24.43
C LEU A 219 9.79 -8.90 23.42
N VAL A 220 9.62 -7.58 23.39
CA VAL A 220 10.38 -6.63 22.54
C VAL A 220 11.47 -5.95 23.36
#